data_AF-A0A0D6LTU4-F1
#
_entry.id   AF-A0A0D6LTU4-F1
#
_cell.length_a   1.000
_cell.length_b   1.000
_cell.length_c   1.000
_cell.angle_alpha   90.00
_cell.angle_beta   90.00
_cell.angle_gamma   90.00
#
_symmetry.space_group_name_H-M   'P 1'
#
loop_
_entity.id
_entity.type
_entity.pdbx_description
1 polymer ?
#
loop_
_entity_poly.entity_id
_entity_poly.type
_entity_poly.pdbx_seq_one_letter_code
_entity_poly.pdbx_strand_id
1 'polypeptide(L)'
;MPPYTATHGHILSYHIIKKLNVDPKAALEEAIKTWAGQLKKVDPQTIGGAVFYQDEVEEKASDWAKMVTSKNSAVGCSVKECADQGFTLVICQYNGLFTSRDTLYAVGKPCSGCADPNVNRKCDTALGGGLCIKP
;
A
#
# COMPACT_ATOMS: atom_id res chain seq x y z
N MET A 1 2.11 -21.68 8.03
CA MET A 1 2.78 -21.17 6.81
C MET A 1 3.97 -20.35 7.26
N PRO A 2 5.14 -20.49 6.62
CA PRO A 2 6.30 -19.68 6.98
C PRO A 2 5.96 -18.19 6.85
N PRO A 3 6.52 -17.31 7.71
CA PRO A 3 6.27 -15.88 7.59
C PRO A 3 6.87 -15.37 6.28
N TYR A 4 6.05 -14.76 5.43
CA TYR A 4 6.54 -14.02 4.26
C TYR A 4 7.31 -12.81 4.76
N THR A 5 8.60 -12.76 4.48
CA THR A 5 9.49 -11.70 4.95
C THR A 5 9.75 -10.72 3.81
N ALA A 6 9.70 -9.43 4.11
CA ALA A 6 9.99 -8.42 3.10
C ALA A 6 11.48 -8.42 2.76
N THR A 7 11.82 -8.08 1.52
CA THR A 7 13.21 -7.83 1.14
C THR A 7 13.74 -6.65 1.96
N HIS A 8 15.05 -6.62 2.24
CA HIS A 8 15.65 -5.48 2.95
C HIS A 8 15.28 -4.15 2.26
N GLY A 9 14.93 -3.14 3.07
CA GLY A 9 14.47 -1.84 2.57
C GLY A 9 13.00 -1.79 2.15
N HIS A 10 12.23 -2.86 2.35
CA HIS A 10 10.83 -2.93 1.94
C HIS A 10 9.89 -3.34 3.07
N ILE A 11 8.63 -2.99 2.90
CA ILE A 11 7.47 -3.49 3.64
C ILE A 11 6.64 -4.39 2.71
N LEU A 12 5.86 -5.33 3.26
CA LEU A 12 5.02 -6.21 2.44
C LEU A 12 3.56 -6.30 2.90
N SER A 13 2.71 -6.58 1.92
CA SER A 13 1.36 -7.11 2.09
C SER A 13 1.27 -8.45 1.36
N TYR A 14 0.55 -9.41 1.93
CA TYR A 14 0.26 -10.70 1.26
C TYR A 14 -1.22 -11.04 1.34
N HIS A 15 -1.69 -11.83 0.38
CA HIS A 15 -3.06 -12.33 0.32
C HIS A 15 -3.05 -13.77 -0.18
N ILE A 16 -3.87 -14.62 0.43
CA ILE A 16 -3.98 -16.05 0.07
C ILE A 16 -5.39 -16.31 -0.43
N ILE A 17 -5.46 -16.79 -1.66
CA ILE A 17 -6.69 -17.23 -2.31
C ILE A 17 -6.71 -18.75 -2.23
N LYS A 18 -7.68 -19.32 -1.50
CA LYS A 18 -7.83 -20.78 -1.30
C LYS A 18 -8.37 -21.48 -2.55
N LYS A 19 -7.68 -21.30 -3.68
CA LYS A 19 -8.01 -21.81 -5.00
C LYS A 19 -6.75 -21.88 -5.87
N LEU A 20 -6.70 -22.87 -6.76
CA LEU A 20 -5.70 -23.02 -7.81
C LEU A 20 -6.24 -22.55 -9.16
N ASN A 21 -5.37 -22.36 -10.13
CA ASN A 21 -5.67 -21.89 -11.49
C ASN A 21 -6.45 -20.56 -11.48
N VAL A 22 -6.05 -19.66 -10.58
CA VAL A 22 -6.62 -18.31 -10.52
C VAL A 22 -5.90 -17.45 -11.55
N ASP A 23 -6.66 -16.72 -12.36
CA ASP A 23 -6.08 -15.74 -13.28
C ASP A 23 -5.20 -14.74 -12.49
N PRO A 24 -3.93 -14.53 -12.87
CA PRO A 24 -3.02 -13.69 -12.09
C PRO A 24 -3.49 -12.25 -11.92
N LYS A 25 -4.17 -11.67 -12.93
CA LYS A 25 -4.71 -10.31 -12.84
C LYS A 25 -5.88 -10.27 -11.86
N ALA A 26 -6.80 -11.21 -11.94
CA ALA A 26 -7.92 -11.33 -10.99
C ALA A 26 -7.43 -11.54 -9.55
N ALA A 27 -6.40 -12.38 -9.36
CA ALA A 27 -5.79 -12.62 -8.05
C ALA A 27 -5.21 -11.32 -7.46
N LEU A 28 -4.46 -10.57 -8.29
CA LEU A 28 -3.88 -9.29 -7.87
C LEU A 28 -4.97 -8.25 -7.57
N GLU A 29 -6.01 -8.16 -8.39
CA GLU A 29 -7.16 -7.27 -8.14
C GLU A 29 -7.88 -7.61 -6.83
N GLU A 30 -8.10 -8.90 -6.54
CA GLU A 30 -8.71 -9.35 -5.28
C GLU A 30 -7.86 -8.97 -4.06
N ALA A 31 -6.55 -9.18 -4.14
CA ALA A 31 -5.61 -8.83 -3.07
C ALA A 31 -5.62 -7.31 -2.78
N ILE A 32 -5.49 -6.48 -3.83
CA ILE A 32 -5.53 -5.02 -3.72
C ILE A 32 -6.86 -4.54 -3.12
N LYS A 33 -8.00 -5.10 -3.56
CA LYS A 33 -9.32 -4.78 -3.00
C LYS A 33 -9.44 -5.18 -1.53
N THR A 34 -8.87 -6.33 -1.16
CA THR A 34 -8.88 -6.83 0.22
C THR A 34 -8.10 -5.91 1.14
N TRP A 35 -6.87 -5.54 0.77
CA TRP A 35 -6.03 -4.63 1.55
C TRP A 35 -6.65 -3.22 1.63
N ALA A 36 -7.07 -2.65 0.50
CA ALA A 36 -7.75 -1.34 0.48
C ALA A 36 -9.04 -1.35 1.32
N GLY A 37 -9.76 -2.48 1.32
CA GLY A 37 -10.98 -2.67 2.10
C GLY A 37 -10.78 -2.62 3.62
N GLN A 38 -9.54 -2.75 4.12
CA GLN A 38 -9.27 -2.61 5.55
C GLN A 38 -9.60 -1.20 6.07
N LEU A 39 -9.56 -0.16 5.23
CA LEU A 39 -9.98 1.20 5.60
C LEU A 39 -11.41 1.24 6.16
N LYS A 40 -12.31 0.34 5.72
CA LYS A 40 -13.69 0.29 6.22
C LYS A 40 -13.80 -0.13 7.69
N LYS A 41 -12.71 -0.58 8.29
CA LYS A 41 -12.65 -1.07 9.68
C LYS A 41 -12.15 -0.02 10.67
N VAL A 42 -11.72 1.15 10.16
CA VAL A 42 -11.04 2.18 10.93
C VAL A 42 -11.55 3.56 10.52
N ASP A 43 -11.40 4.55 11.39
CA ASP A 43 -11.60 5.96 11.06
C ASP A 43 -10.29 6.73 11.31
N PRO A 44 -9.41 6.86 10.29
CA PRO A 44 -8.08 7.46 10.48
C PRO A 44 -8.21 8.93 10.89
N GLN A 45 -7.78 9.22 12.12
CA GLN A 45 -7.81 10.58 12.65
C GLN A 45 -6.74 11.46 11.99
N THR A 46 -7.07 12.73 11.77
CA THR A 46 -6.12 13.74 11.32
C THR A 46 -5.56 14.46 12.53
N ILE A 47 -4.25 14.37 12.74
CA ILE A 47 -3.55 15.01 13.85
C ILE A 47 -2.54 15.99 13.24
N GLY A 48 -2.65 17.28 13.57
CA GLY A 48 -1.72 18.29 13.05
C GLY A 48 -1.62 18.33 11.51
N GLY A 49 -2.70 17.98 10.79
CA GLY A 49 -2.73 17.98 9.33
C GLY A 49 -2.14 16.72 8.65
N ALA A 50 -1.92 15.64 9.39
CA ALA A 50 -1.47 14.37 8.81
C ALA A 50 -2.24 13.17 9.39
N VAL A 51 -2.22 12.07 8.64
CA VAL A 51 -2.68 10.75 9.11
C VAL A 51 -1.45 9.94 9.51
N PHE A 52 -1.56 9.21 10.61
CA PHE A 52 -0.44 8.48 11.23
C PHE A 52 -0.69 6.97 11.23
N TYR A 53 0.39 6.20 11.22
CA TYR A 53 0.36 4.77 11.44
C TYR A 53 0.35 4.48 12.94
N GLN A 54 -0.84 4.43 13.54
CA GLN A 54 -1.03 4.22 14.97
C GLN A 54 -2.42 3.66 15.27
N ASP A 55 -2.62 3.20 16.50
CA ASP A 55 -3.91 2.77 17.04
C ASP A 55 -4.63 1.78 16.09
N GLU A 56 -5.91 2.01 15.80
CA GLU A 56 -6.70 1.12 14.94
C GLU A 56 -6.12 0.97 13.52
N VAL A 57 -5.40 1.97 13.00
CA VAL A 57 -4.76 1.87 11.68
C VAL A 57 -3.67 0.81 11.70
N GLU A 58 -2.85 0.82 12.75
CA GLU A 58 -1.79 -0.17 12.94
C GLU A 58 -2.38 -1.58 13.19
N GLU A 59 -3.45 -1.67 13.98
CA GLU A 59 -4.05 -2.95 14.37
C GLU A 59 -4.92 -3.60 13.27
N LYS A 60 -5.69 -2.80 12.53
CA LYS A 60 -6.79 -3.29 11.69
C LYS A 60 -6.64 -2.94 10.20
N ALA A 61 -5.77 -1.97 9.87
CA ALA A 61 -5.61 -1.44 8.52
C ALA A 61 -4.15 -1.32 8.07
N SER A 62 -3.29 -2.22 8.55
CA SER A 62 -1.86 -2.18 8.24
C SER A 62 -1.56 -2.32 6.74
N ASP A 63 -2.24 -3.20 6.01
CA ASP A 63 -1.97 -3.36 4.57
C ASP A 63 -2.49 -2.18 3.77
N TRP A 64 -3.63 -1.59 4.17
CA TRP A 64 -4.09 -0.31 3.62
C TRP A 64 -3.04 0.78 3.83
N ALA A 65 -2.51 0.93 5.04
CA ALA A 65 -1.49 1.93 5.37
C ALA A 65 -0.22 1.77 4.50
N LYS A 66 0.23 0.52 4.32
CA LYS A 66 1.35 0.19 3.43
C LYS A 66 1.09 0.55 1.98
N MET A 67 -0.15 0.48 1.50
CA MET A 67 -0.49 0.91 0.14
C MET A 67 -0.44 2.42 -0.04
N VAL A 68 -0.97 3.18 0.93
CA VAL A 68 -1.27 4.61 0.75
C VAL A 68 -0.21 5.56 1.30
N THR A 69 0.82 5.07 1.99
CA THR A 69 1.87 5.94 2.52
C THR A 69 2.54 6.74 1.40
N SER A 70 2.72 8.05 1.61
CA SER A 70 3.40 8.96 0.69
C SER A 70 4.91 8.69 0.60
N LYS A 71 5.46 7.85 1.48
CA LYS A 71 6.84 7.38 1.44
C LYS A 71 7.08 6.40 0.29
N ASN A 72 6.04 5.75 -0.22
CA ASN A 72 6.17 4.86 -1.36
C ASN A 72 6.42 5.63 -2.66
N SER A 73 7.35 5.14 -3.47
CA SER A 73 7.54 5.58 -4.85
C SER A 73 7.63 4.41 -5.84
N ALA A 74 7.62 3.18 -5.34
CA ALA A 74 7.66 1.97 -6.14
C ALA A 74 6.89 0.84 -5.43
N VAL A 75 6.29 -0.02 -6.24
CA VAL A 75 5.64 -1.26 -5.79
C VAL A 75 6.03 -2.39 -6.75
N GLY A 76 6.31 -3.56 -6.20
CA GLY A 76 6.54 -4.79 -6.96
C GLY A 76 5.64 -5.90 -6.43
N CYS A 77 4.91 -6.56 -7.31
CA CYS A 77 3.99 -7.63 -6.92
C CYS A 77 4.32 -8.95 -7.63
N SER A 78 4.01 -10.06 -6.97
CA SER A 78 4.14 -11.40 -7.52
C SER A 78 2.89 -12.21 -7.19
N VAL A 79 2.43 -12.98 -8.16
CA VAL A 79 1.37 -13.98 -7.99
C VAL A 79 1.98 -15.34 -8.22
N LYS A 80 1.85 -16.23 -7.24
CA LYS A 80 2.41 -17.58 -7.31
C LYS A 80 1.35 -18.59 -6.90
N GLU A 81 1.12 -19.56 -7.76
CA GLU A 81 0.38 -20.75 -7.39
C GLU A 81 1.25 -21.68 -6.54
N CYS A 82 0.72 -22.11 -5.40
CA CYS A 82 1.30 -23.08 -4.49
C CYS A 82 0.51 -24.39 -4.59
N ALA A 83 0.65 -25.09 -5.73
CA ALA A 83 -0.16 -26.26 -6.10
C ALA A 83 -0.19 -27.34 -5.00
N ASP A 84 0.97 -27.69 -4.44
CA ASP A 84 1.11 -28.68 -3.36
C ASP A 84 0.35 -28.30 -2.08
N GLN A 85 0.00 -27.01 -1.93
CA GLN A 85 -0.70 -26.46 -0.77
C GLN A 85 -2.15 -26.05 -1.08
N GLY A 86 -2.58 -26.15 -2.34
CA GLY A 86 -3.96 -25.89 -2.74
C GLY A 86 -4.38 -24.42 -2.75
N PHE A 87 -3.44 -23.47 -2.85
CA PHE A 87 -3.77 -22.03 -2.88
C PHE A 87 -2.92 -21.21 -3.86
N THR A 88 -3.39 -20.01 -4.17
CA THR A 88 -2.67 -18.97 -4.90
C THR A 88 -2.28 -17.85 -3.94
N LEU A 89 -1.02 -17.45 -3.97
CA LEU A 89 -0.45 -16.40 -3.14
C LEU A 89 -0.22 -15.13 -3.96
N VAL A 90 -0.60 -13.99 -3.40
CA VAL A 90 -0.22 -12.67 -3.90
C VAL A 90 0.64 -11.99 -2.86
N ILE A 91 1.80 -11.47 -3.27
CA ILE A 91 2.66 -10.63 -2.44
C ILE A 91 2.90 -9.33 -3.19
N CYS A 92 2.77 -8.20 -2.49
CA CYS A 92 3.29 -6.92 -2.94
C CYS A 92 4.29 -6.37 -1.93
N GLN A 93 5.41 -5.86 -2.42
CA GLN A 93 6.40 -5.14 -1.63
C GLN A 93 6.45 -3.68 -2.04
N TYR A 94 6.67 -2.81 -1.06
CA TYR A 94 6.74 -1.37 -1.23
C TYR A 94 8.03 -0.83 -0.61
N ASN A 95 8.58 0.24 -1.18
CA ASN A 95 9.87 0.80 -0.77
C ASN A 95 9.77 1.90 0.31
N GLY A 96 8.56 2.27 0.75
CA GLY A 96 8.34 3.26 1.80
C GLY A 96 8.38 2.64 3.18
N LEU A 97 9.53 2.70 3.85
CA LEU A 97 9.65 2.23 5.24
C LEU A 97 8.97 3.19 6.23
N PHE A 98 8.22 2.63 7.16
CA PHE A 98 7.67 3.35 8.31
C PHE A 98 7.45 2.44 9.51
N THR A 99 7.27 3.04 10.68
CA THR A 99 6.99 2.36 11.96
C THR A 99 5.86 3.05 12.71
N SER A 100 5.48 2.53 13.88
CA SER A 100 4.44 3.11 14.72
C SER A 100 4.69 4.60 14.99
N ARG A 101 3.64 5.42 14.86
CA ARG A 101 3.62 6.88 14.96
C ARG A 101 4.32 7.65 13.83
N ASP A 102 4.75 6.98 12.76
CA ASP A 102 5.13 7.68 11.54
C ASP A 102 3.91 8.24 10.81
N THR A 103 4.11 9.35 10.09
CA THR A 103 3.10 9.88 9.17
C THR A 103 2.94 8.96 7.95
N LEU A 104 1.69 8.67 7.60
CA LEU A 104 1.33 7.98 6.36
C LEU A 104 1.28 8.99 5.21
N TYR A 105 0.52 10.06 5.36
CA TYR A 105 0.42 11.13 4.37
C TYR A 105 -0.08 12.44 5.01
N ALA A 106 0.23 13.55 4.36
CA ALA A 106 -0.29 14.87 4.73
C ALA A 106 -1.71 15.05 4.16
N VAL A 107 -2.58 15.68 4.95
CA VAL A 107 -3.93 16.06 4.54
C VAL A 107 -3.89 17.46 3.91
N GLY A 108 -4.58 17.63 2.77
CA GLY A 108 -4.64 18.91 2.09
C GLY A 108 -5.24 18.81 0.71
N LYS A 109 -5.21 19.92 -0.03
CA LYS A 109 -5.67 19.95 -1.42
C LYS A 109 -4.79 19.02 -2.26
N PRO A 110 -5.37 18.14 -3.10
CA PRO A 110 -4.61 17.28 -4.00
C PRO A 110 -3.54 18.08 -4.77
N CYS A 111 -2.34 17.53 -4.85
CA CYS A 111 -1.18 18.11 -5.51
C CYS A 111 -0.58 19.40 -4.94
N SER A 112 -1.15 20.00 -3.88
CA SER A 112 -0.60 21.23 -3.29
C SER A 112 0.84 21.06 -2.79
N GLY A 113 1.24 19.85 -2.37
CA GLY A 113 2.59 19.52 -1.93
C GLY A 113 3.52 18.94 -3.02
N CYS A 114 3.11 18.86 -4.29
CA CYS A 114 3.98 18.26 -5.32
C CYS A 114 5.11 19.21 -5.75
N ALA A 115 4.89 20.52 -5.68
CA ALA A 115 5.84 21.55 -6.12
C ALA A 115 6.94 21.82 -5.08
N ASP A 116 7.49 20.77 -4.46
CA ASP A 116 8.68 20.91 -3.62
C ASP A 116 9.91 21.14 -4.54
N PRO A 117 10.58 22.30 -4.43
CA PRO A 117 11.73 22.64 -5.27
C PRO A 117 12.89 21.64 -5.13
N ASN A 118 12.92 20.83 -4.07
CA ASN A 118 13.99 19.86 -3.83
C ASN A 118 13.73 18.48 -4.46
N VAL A 119 12.50 18.21 -4.93
CA VAL A 119 12.08 16.84 -5.32
C VAL A 119 11.61 16.76 -6.78
N ASN A 120 11.45 17.89 -7.47
CA ASN A 120 11.07 18.00 -8.89
C ASN A 120 9.92 17.05 -9.28
N ARG A 121 8.83 17.07 -8.50
CA ARG A 121 7.61 16.32 -8.81
C ARG A 121 6.58 17.24 -9.45
N LYS A 122 5.72 16.66 -10.28
CA LYS A 122 4.56 17.33 -10.87
C LYS A 122 3.28 16.64 -10.41
N CYS A 123 2.19 17.38 -10.40
CA CYS A 123 0.87 16.76 -10.26
C CYS A 123 0.62 15.87 -11.47
N ASP A 124 0.22 14.62 -11.24
CA ASP A 124 -0.28 13.79 -12.31
C ASP A 124 -1.57 14.40 -12.87
N THR A 125 -1.67 14.46 -14.19
CA THR A 125 -2.89 14.88 -14.89
C THR A 125 -3.50 13.74 -15.71
N ALA A 126 -2.80 12.62 -15.87
CA ALA A 126 -3.24 11.50 -16.70
C ALA A 126 -4.28 10.62 -16.01
N LEU A 127 -4.20 10.47 -14.67
CA LEU A 127 -5.11 9.65 -13.87
C LEU A 127 -6.14 10.50 -13.10
N GLY A 128 -6.34 11.76 -13.50
CA GLY A 128 -7.37 12.64 -12.94
C GLY A 128 -6.92 13.53 -11.78
N GLY A 129 -5.62 13.61 -11.49
CA GLY A 129 -5.10 14.44 -10.41
C GLY A 129 -4.84 13.69 -9.12
N GLY A 130 -4.06 14.31 -8.23
CA GLY A 130 -3.92 13.90 -6.83
C GLY A 130 -2.74 13.00 -6.48
N LEU A 131 -1.92 12.61 -7.47
CA LEU A 131 -0.63 11.97 -7.23
C LEU A 131 0.51 12.91 -7.63
N CYS A 132 1.63 12.84 -6.89
CA CYS A 132 2.86 13.53 -7.25
C CYS A 132 3.78 12.56 -8.00
N ILE A 133 4.03 12.83 -9.28
CA ILE A 133 4.86 12.00 -10.16
C ILE A 133 6.18 12.70 -10.46
N LYS A 134 7.25 11.92 -10.61
CA LYS A 134 8.46 12.43 -11.26
C LYS A 134 8.20 12.48 -12.77
N PRO A 135 8.51 13.60 -13.44
CA PRO A 135 8.39 13.69 -14.90
C PRO A 135 9.32 12.72 -15.62
#